data_AF-A0A819R722-F1
#
_entry.id   AF-A0A819R722-F1
#
_cell.length_a   1.000
_cell.length_b   1.000
_cell.length_c   1.000
_cell.angle_alpha   90.00
_cell.angle_beta   90.00
_cell.angle_gamma   90.00
#
_symmetry.space_group_name_H-M   'P 1'
#
loop_
_entity.id
_entity.type
_entity.pdbx_description
1 polymer ?
#
loop_
_entity_poly.entity_id
_entity_poly.type
_entity_poly.pdbx_seq_one_letter_code
_entity_poly.pdbx_strand_id
1 'polypeptide(L)'
;MHLATTNLAVVNKLIAHTHANHHVIDHHGFYTHTAHHLGSLHFLDATDNKIEELYKGMHDEVNFYQDSPHEITRTNWRQSIGDKRFCKAYQEFFDQELAAAGNDWRQKFMEFLLDNESGPLINCVVAGVAHPLIHIGYAFELDSIVVASEALTMCAASYNYLHEVIDKLKPPKSGSKSALTIFQDLRSDHRLPLFDGPGV
;
A
#
# COMPACT_ATOMS: atom_id res chain seq x y z
N MET A 1 12.34 4.07 32.44
CA MET A 1 11.67 4.03 31.13
C MET A 1 12.67 3.37 30.18
N HIS A 2 12.44 2.08 29.87
CA HIS A 2 13.39 1.23 29.16
C HIS A 2 13.33 1.58 27.67
N LEU A 3 14.44 1.99 27.08
CA LEU A 3 14.56 2.20 25.64
C LEU A 3 14.51 0.81 24.99
N ALA A 4 13.37 0.47 24.37
CA ALA A 4 13.25 -0.73 23.56
C ALA A 4 14.27 -0.65 22.42
N THR A 5 15.13 -1.67 22.33
CA THR A 5 15.96 -1.91 21.15
C THR A 5 15.05 -2.10 19.95
N THR A 6 15.13 -1.20 18.99
CA THR A 6 14.26 -1.10 17.82
C THR A 6 14.30 -2.39 16.98
N ASN A 7 13.24 -3.19 17.00
CA ASN A 7 13.12 -4.43 16.21
C ASN A 7 12.99 -4.21 14.68
N LEU A 8 13.09 -2.95 14.23
CA LEU A 8 12.93 -2.53 12.84
C LEU A 8 13.90 -3.25 11.88
N ALA A 9 15.10 -3.59 12.34
CA ALA A 9 16.05 -4.37 11.53
C ALA A 9 15.52 -5.78 11.20
N VAL A 10 14.86 -6.44 12.15
CA VAL A 10 14.23 -7.76 11.94
C VAL A 10 13.05 -7.61 10.99
N VAL A 11 12.21 -6.61 11.21
CA VAL A 11 11.05 -6.30 10.34
C VAL A 11 11.49 -6.07 8.90
N ASN A 12 12.46 -5.19 8.68
CA ASN A 12 12.96 -4.88 7.34
C ASN A 12 13.60 -6.10 6.66
N LYS A 13 14.33 -6.93 7.40
CA LYS A 13 14.88 -8.19 6.87
C LYS A 13 13.77 -9.14 6.40
N LEU A 14 12.71 -9.29 7.19
CA LEU A 14 11.60 -10.19 6.86
C LEU A 14 10.75 -9.65 5.70
N ILE A 15 10.47 -8.34 5.67
CA ILE A 15 9.83 -7.69 4.52
C ILE A 15 10.65 -7.90 3.25
N ALA A 16 11.96 -7.67 3.28
CA ALA A 16 12.83 -7.89 2.13
C ALA A 16 12.84 -9.36 1.68
N HIS A 17 12.77 -10.30 2.62
CA HIS A 17 12.61 -11.72 2.29
C HIS A 17 11.27 -11.98 1.58
N THR A 18 10.15 -11.45 2.08
CA THR A 18 8.86 -11.58 1.39
C THR A 18 8.93 -10.97 0.00
N HIS A 19 9.38 -9.73 -0.11
CA HIS A 19 9.48 -8.99 -1.37
C HIS A 19 10.27 -9.74 -2.46
N ALA A 20 11.36 -10.41 -2.07
CA ALA A 20 12.17 -11.20 -2.99
C ALA A 20 11.51 -12.52 -3.42
N ASN A 21 10.66 -13.11 -2.57
CA ASN A 21 10.17 -14.49 -2.73
C ASN A 21 8.66 -14.60 -2.99
N HIS A 22 7.88 -13.53 -2.80
CA HIS A 22 6.42 -13.54 -2.85
C HIS A 22 5.90 -12.40 -3.73
N HIS A 23 4.68 -12.57 -4.21
CA HIS A 23 4.05 -11.58 -5.07
C HIS A 23 3.50 -10.42 -4.23
N VAL A 24 3.67 -9.20 -4.74
CA VAL A 24 2.96 -8.02 -4.21
C VAL A 24 1.46 -8.18 -4.39
N ILE A 25 1.05 -8.71 -5.55
CA ILE A 25 -0.31 -9.14 -5.87
C ILE A 25 -0.26 -10.52 -6.50
N ASP A 26 -0.92 -11.51 -5.90
CA ASP A 26 -0.93 -12.88 -6.41
C ASP A 26 -1.85 -13.06 -7.64
N HIS A 27 -1.85 -14.28 -8.19
CA HIS A 27 -2.64 -14.63 -9.39
C HIS A 27 -4.16 -14.63 -9.15
N HIS A 28 -4.61 -14.66 -7.90
CA HIS A 28 -6.00 -14.50 -7.51
C HIS A 28 -6.38 -13.04 -7.25
N GLY A 29 -5.39 -12.13 -7.22
CA GLY A 29 -5.59 -10.70 -6.96
C GLY A 29 -5.50 -10.32 -5.48
N PHE A 30 -4.98 -11.18 -4.61
CA PHE A 30 -4.73 -10.86 -3.21
C PHE A 30 -3.39 -10.15 -3.03
N TYR A 31 -3.36 -9.18 -2.12
CA TYR A 31 -2.20 -8.35 -1.84
C TYR A 31 -1.32 -9.00 -0.77
N THR A 32 -0.02 -8.73 -0.81
CA THR A 32 0.84 -9.03 0.33
C THR A 32 0.43 -8.18 1.54
N HIS A 33 0.33 -8.83 2.70
CA HIS A 33 0.00 -8.17 3.97
C HIS A 33 1.20 -8.13 4.91
N THR A 34 2.37 -8.65 4.51
CA THR A 34 3.53 -8.80 5.40
C THR A 34 3.95 -7.46 6.01
N ALA A 35 4.08 -6.41 5.21
CA ALA A 35 4.46 -5.09 5.72
C ALA A 35 3.45 -4.56 6.75
N HIS A 36 2.15 -4.81 6.55
CA HIS A 36 1.10 -4.39 7.47
C HIS A 36 1.21 -5.13 8.81
N HIS A 37 1.36 -6.46 8.76
CA HIS A 37 1.49 -7.28 9.96
C HIS A 37 2.75 -6.97 10.74
N LEU A 38 3.92 -7.02 10.08
CA LEU A 38 5.20 -6.83 10.74
C LEU A 38 5.38 -5.38 11.22
N GLY A 39 4.97 -4.40 10.40
CA GLY A 39 4.97 -3.00 10.81
C GLY A 39 4.06 -2.73 12.00
N SER A 40 2.86 -3.33 12.04
CA SER A 40 1.98 -3.20 13.22
C SER A 40 2.61 -3.77 14.48
N LEU A 41 3.22 -4.96 14.37
CA LEU A 41 3.92 -5.58 15.50
C LEU A 41 5.09 -4.71 15.98
N HIS A 42 5.83 -4.10 15.06
CA HIS A 42 6.87 -3.12 15.38
C HIS A 42 6.32 -1.96 16.21
N PHE A 43 5.27 -1.30 15.72
CA PHE A 43 4.68 -0.13 16.38
C PHE A 43 3.96 -0.46 17.70
N LEU A 44 3.64 -1.73 17.94
CA LEU A 44 3.09 -2.24 19.19
C LEU A 44 4.16 -2.81 20.14
N ASP A 45 5.45 -2.52 19.89
CA ASP A 45 6.59 -2.97 20.70
C ASP A 45 6.68 -4.49 20.88
N ALA A 46 6.28 -5.27 19.87
CA ALA A 46 6.44 -6.72 19.90
C ALA A 46 7.93 -7.12 19.99
N THR A 47 8.23 -8.29 20.56
CA THR A 47 9.59 -8.80 20.61
C THR A 47 10.00 -9.41 19.26
N ASP A 48 11.30 -9.40 18.95
CA ASP A 48 11.86 -10.06 17.75
C ASP A 48 11.36 -11.51 17.62
N ASN A 49 11.37 -12.27 18.72
CA ASN A 49 10.88 -13.64 18.74
C ASN A 49 9.41 -13.75 18.32
N LYS A 50 8.55 -12.82 18.78
CA LYS A 50 7.13 -12.82 18.40
C LYS A 50 6.94 -12.44 16.94
N ILE A 51 7.72 -11.48 16.45
CA ILE A 51 7.75 -11.08 15.03
C ILE A 51 8.13 -12.26 14.14
N GLU A 52 9.22 -12.96 14.47
CA GLU A 52 9.68 -14.12 13.69
C GLU A 52 8.72 -15.32 13.77
N GLU A 53 8.13 -15.57 14.95
CA GLU A 53 7.12 -16.62 15.16
C GLU A 53 5.90 -16.39 14.26
N LEU A 54 5.33 -15.17 14.28
CA LEU A 54 4.17 -14.84 13.46
C LEU A 54 4.51 -14.83 11.97
N TYR A 55 5.71 -14.38 11.60
CA TYR A 55 6.17 -14.41 10.21
C TYR A 55 6.18 -15.81 9.60
N LYS A 56 6.64 -16.81 10.36
CA LYS A 56 6.65 -18.21 9.91
C LYS A 56 5.25 -18.72 9.59
N GLY A 57 4.23 -18.31 10.35
CA GLY A 57 2.84 -18.69 10.11
C GLY A 57 2.17 -17.96 8.95
N MET A 58 2.82 -16.94 8.36
CA MET A 58 2.28 -16.19 7.20
C MET A 58 2.72 -16.74 5.85
N HIS A 59 3.72 -17.64 5.78
CA HIS A 59 4.53 -17.90 4.58
C HIS A 59 4.44 -19.34 4.04
N ASP A 60 3.25 -19.95 4.02
CA ASP A 60 3.10 -21.35 3.57
C ASP A 60 2.87 -21.52 2.06
N GLU A 61 2.56 -20.46 1.31
CA GLU A 61 2.26 -20.56 -0.13
C GLU A 61 3.30 -19.85 -1.00
N VAL A 62 4.17 -20.65 -1.62
CA VAL A 62 5.04 -20.20 -2.72
C VAL A 62 4.19 -20.02 -3.96
N ASN A 63 3.97 -18.77 -4.37
CA ASN A 63 3.33 -18.45 -5.65
C ASN A 63 4.41 -18.30 -6.73
N PHE A 64 4.32 -19.11 -7.79
CA PHE A 64 5.21 -19.01 -8.93
C PHE A 64 4.80 -17.84 -9.83
N TYR A 65 5.80 -17.08 -10.28
CA TYR A 65 5.60 -15.97 -11.21
C TYR A 65 5.08 -16.46 -12.57
N GLN A 66 4.16 -15.70 -13.14
CA GLN A 66 4.05 -15.62 -14.60
C GLN A 66 4.88 -14.44 -15.05
N ASP A 67 5.70 -14.66 -16.08
CA ASP A 67 6.45 -13.58 -16.71
C ASP A 67 5.48 -12.50 -17.20
N SER A 68 5.80 -11.23 -16.92
CA SER A 68 5.05 -10.12 -17.47
C SER A 68 5.14 -10.13 -19.00
N PRO A 69 4.08 -9.72 -19.72
CA PRO A 69 4.08 -9.77 -21.20
C PRO A 69 5.25 -9.03 -21.85
N HIS A 70 5.75 -7.98 -21.20
CA HIS A 70 7.01 -7.30 -21.52
C HIS A 70 7.51 -6.50 -20.30
N GLU A 71 8.74 -6.00 -20.41
CA GLU A 71 9.35 -5.12 -19.40
C GLU A 71 8.65 -3.76 -19.30
N ILE A 72 8.63 -3.21 -18.09
CA ILE A 72 8.22 -1.84 -17.80
C ILE A 72 9.45 -0.95 -17.66
N THR A 73 9.41 0.19 -18.34
CA THR A 73 10.48 1.18 -18.44
C THR A 73 9.90 2.58 -18.31
N ARG A 74 10.77 3.58 -18.13
CA ARG A 74 10.33 4.98 -18.00
C ARG A 74 9.55 5.50 -19.21
N THR A 75 9.70 4.92 -20.40
CA THR A 75 8.99 5.37 -21.61
C THR A 75 7.63 4.68 -21.84
N ASN A 76 7.39 3.53 -21.18
CA ASN A 76 6.18 2.73 -21.42
C ASN A 76 5.37 2.44 -20.14
N TRP A 77 5.83 2.82 -18.94
CA TRP A 77 5.19 2.43 -17.68
C TRP A 77 3.73 2.87 -17.55
N ARG A 78 3.28 3.89 -18.29
CA ARG A 78 1.88 4.31 -18.35
C ARG A 78 0.97 3.39 -19.15
N GLN A 79 1.53 2.59 -20.06
CA GLN A 79 0.76 1.84 -21.07
C GLN A 79 0.08 0.59 -20.49
N SER A 80 0.61 0.07 -19.38
CA SER A 80 0.15 -1.17 -18.74
C SER A 80 -0.52 -0.96 -17.38
N ILE A 81 -0.87 0.30 -17.05
CA ILE A 81 -1.49 0.64 -15.77
C ILE A 81 -2.86 -0.06 -15.67
N GLY A 82 -3.12 -0.67 -14.52
CA GLY A 82 -4.34 -1.43 -14.22
C GLY A 82 -4.31 -2.90 -14.61
N ASP A 83 -3.24 -3.36 -15.26
CA ASP A 83 -3.07 -4.75 -15.66
C ASP A 83 -2.18 -5.52 -14.68
N LYS A 84 -2.80 -6.39 -13.88
CA LYS A 84 -2.12 -7.21 -12.87
C LYS A 84 -1.06 -8.15 -13.43
N ARG A 85 -1.10 -8.49 -14.73
CA ARG A 85 -0.06 -9.31 -15.39
C ARG A 85 1.31 -8.62 -15.39
N PHE A 86 1.33 -7.29 -15.26
CA PHE A 86 2.54 -6.50 -15.16
C PHE A 86 3.00 -6.25 -13.72
N CYS A 87 2.37 -6.87 -12.71
CA CYS A 87 2.73 -6.66 -11.30
C CYS A 87 4.23 -6.88 -11.05
N LYS A 88 4.82 -7.95 -11.60
CA LYS A 88 6.24 -8.25 -11.44
C LYS A 88 7.14 -7.21 -12.14
N ALA A 89 6.83 -6.89 -13.40
CA ALA A 89 7.58 -5.87 -14.13
C ALA A 89 7.48 -4.46 -13.50
N TYR A 90 6.32 -4.12 -12.89
CA TYR A 90 6.20 -2.88 -12.11
C TYR A 90 7.04 -2.90 -10.85
N GLN A 91 7.07 -4.02 -10.11
CA GLN A 91 7.94 -4.19 -8.94
C GLN A 91 9.40 -3.96 -9.33
N GLU A 92 9.89 -4.65 -10.36
CA GLU A 92 11.28 -4.51 -10.83
C GLU A 92 11.60 -3.09 -11.30
N PHE A 93 10.66 -2.43 -11.99
CA PHE A 93 10.80 -1.04 -12.42
C PHE A 93 10.90 -0.07 -11.23
N PHE A 94 9.99 -0.16 -10.26
CA PHE A 94 9.98 0.73 -9.10
C PHE A 94 11.12 0.45 -8.12
N ASP A 95 11.55 -0.80 -7.99
CA ASP A 95 12.76 -1.16 -7.24
C ASP A 95 13.97 -0.41 -7.80
N GLN A 96 14.16 -0.45 -9.12
CA GLN A 96 15.27 0.22 -9.80
C GLN A 96 15.18 1.74 -9.67
N GLU A 97 14.02 2.34 -9.95
CA GLU A 97 13.83 3.78 -9.93
C GLU A 97 13.99 4.39 -8.53
N LEU A 98 13.45 3.73 -7.50
CA LEU A 98 13.61 4.18 -6.13
C LEU A 98 15.04 3.95 -5.63
N ALA A 99 15.64 2.79 -5.89
CA ALA A 99 17.02 2.51 -5.49
C ALA A 99 18.00 3.52 -6.12
N ALA A 100 17.80 3.89 -7.39
CA ALA A 100 18.60 4.92 -8.06
C ALA A 100 18.47 6.31 -7.42
N ALA A 101 17.35 6.60 -6.76
CA ALA A 101 17.16 7.85 -6.02
C ALA A 101 17.81 7.85 -4.62
N GLY A 102 18.15 6.67 -4.06
CA GLY A 102 18.81 6.55 -2.77
C GLY A 102 18.04 7.25 -1.64
N ASN A 103 18.68 8.24 -1.00
CA ASN A 103 18.05 9.02 0.09
C ASN A 103 16.85 9.86 -0.38
N ASP A 104 16.79 10.19 -1.67
CA ASP A 104 15.71 11.00 -2.26
C ASP A 104 14.53 10.14 -2.76
N TRP A 105 14.48 8.86 -2.36
CA TRP A 105 13.42 7.94 -2.80
C TRP A 105 12.02 8.47 -2.53
N ARG A 106 11.79 9.23 -1.44
CA ARG A 106 10.49 9.83 -1.14
C ARG A 106 10.06 10.85 -2.17
N GLN A 107 11.00 11.68 -2.63
CA GLN A 107 10.70 12.63 -3.70
C GLN A 107 10.39 11.87 -4.98
N LYS A 108 11.22 10.89 -5.35
CA LYS A 108 10.99 10.04 -6.54
C LYS A 108 9.65 9.31 -6.48
N PHE A 109 9.29 8.80 -5.30
CA PHE A 109 8.02 8.14 -5.03
C PHE A 109 6.85 9.09 -5.28
N MET A 110 6.92 10.32 -4.74
CA MET A 110 5.88 11.33 -4.96
C MET A 110 5.82 11.78 -6.43
N GLU A 111 6.94 11.83 -7.14
CA GLU A 111 6.97 12.11 -8.58
C GLU A 111 6.12 11.08 -9.35
N PHE A 112 6.30 9.78 -9.11
CA PHE A 112 5.46 8.75 -9.75
C PHE A 112 4.00 8.81 -9.32
N LEU A 113 3.76 9.04 -8.03
CA LEU A 113 2.41 9.03 -7.46
C LEU A 113 1.56 10.21 -7.95
N LEU A 114 2.19 11.37 -8.16
CA LEU A 114 1.53 12.63 -8.53
C LEU A 114 1.66 13.02 -10.00
N ASP A 115 2.49 12.33 -10.79
CA ASP A 115 2.62 12.60 -12.22
C ASP A 115 1.24 12.47 -12.91
N ASN A 116 0.85 13.53 -13.62
CA ASN A 116 -0.49 13.71 -14.15
C ASN A 116 -0.58 13.54 -15.67
N GLU A 117 0.46 13.03 -16.35
CA GLU A 117 0.47 12.93 -17.83
C GLU A 117 -0.75 12.18 -18.39
N SER A 118 -1.15 11.09 -17.73
CA SER A 118 -2.33 10.28 -18.10
C SER A 118 -3.28 10.00 -16.93
N GLY A 119 -3.32 10.92 -15.97
CA GLY A 119 -4.00 10.75 -14.67
C GLY A 119 -3.03 10.27 -13.60
N PRO A 120 -3.11 10.80 -12.37
CA PRO A 120 -2.13 10.49 -11.34
C PRO A 120 -2.53 9.26 -10.55
N LEU A 121 -1.55 8.44 -10.19
CA LEU A 121 -1.77 7.21 -9.42
C LEU A 121 -2.45 7.50 -8.07
N ILE A 122 -2.18 8.68 -7.46
CA ILE A 122 -2.78 9.10 -6.19
C ILE A 122 -4.31 9.06 -6.22
N ASN A 123 -4.94 9.31 -7.37
CA ASN A 123 -6.40 9.35 -7.46
C ASN A 123 -7.03 7.96 -7.38
N CYS A 124 -6.23 6.89 -7.54
CA CYS A 124 -6.71 5.50 -7.50
C CYS A 124 -6.21 4.70 -6.29
N VAL A 125 -5.61 5.32 -5.27
CA VAL A 125 -5.04 4.59 -4.12
C VAL A 125 -6.06 3.84 -3.27
N VAL A 126 -7.35 4.13 -3.44
CA VAL A 126 -8.47 3.41 -2.82
C VAL A 126 -8.86 2.13 -3.56
N ALA A 127 -8.35 1.92 -4.77
CA ALA A 127 -8.50 0.65 -5.49
C ALA A 127 -7.80 -0.48 -4.74
N GLY A 128 -8.12 -1.72 -5.11
CA GLY A 128 -7.58 -2.88 -4.41
C GLY A 128 -7.98 -2.91 -2.95
N VAL A 129 -9.19 -2.46 -2.60
CA VAL A 129 -9.66 -2.37 -1.20
C VAL A 129 -8.72 -1.51 -0.34
N ALA A 130 -8.24 -0.40 -0.91
CA ALA A 130 -7.32 0.54 -0.29
C ALA A 130 -5.95 -0.02 0.16
N HIS A 131 -5.56 -1.23 -0.28
CA HIS A 131 -4.22 -1.76 -0.03
C HIS A 131 -3.11 -0.81 -0.45
N PRO A 132 -3.14 -0.17 -1.65
CA PRO A 132 -2.13 0.80 -2.01
C PRO A 132 -2.01 1.93 -0.97
N LEU A 133 -3.14 2.53 -0.57
CA LEU A 133 -3.14 3.59 0.45
C LEU A 133 -2.54 3.14 1.79
N ILE A 134 -2.90 1.95 2.27
CA ILE A 134 -2.36 1.39 3.52
C ILE A 134 -0.85 1.17 3.40
N HIS A 135 -0.41 0.60 2.27
CA HIS A 135 1.00 0.30 2.01
C HIS A 135 1.87 1.56 1.93
N ILE A 136 1.33 2.65 1.34
CA ILE A 136 1.98 3.97 1.35
C ILE A 136 2.26 4.42 2.79
N GLY A 137 1.28 4.28 3.69
CA GLY A 137 1.46 4.60 5.10
C GLY A 137 2.65 3.85 5.72
N TYR A 138 2.67 2.52 5.57
CA TYR A 138 3.77 1.70 6.08
C TYR A 138 5.12 2.02 5.44
N ALA A 139 5.17 2.35 4.16
CA ALA A 139 6.42 2.72 3.48
C ALA A 139 7.08 3.95 4.15
N PHE A 140 6.29 4.95 4.48
CA PHE A 140 6.79 6.18 5.10
C PHE A 140 7.08 6.01 6.58
N GLU A 141 6.19 5.36 7.33
CA GLU A 141 6.33 5.14 8.78
C GLU A 141 7.50 4.21 9.11
N LEU A 142 7.78 3.20 8.27
CA LEU A 142 8.93 2.29 8.44
C LEU A 142 10.22 2.79 7.79
N ASP A 143 10.19 3.93 7.08
CA ASP A 143 11.29 4.39 6.22
C ASP A 143 11.83 3.29 5.29
N SER A 144 10.91 2.59 4.61
CA SER A 144 11.24 1.39 3.84
C SER A 144 11.03 1.60 2.34
N ILE A 145 12.15 1.68 1.62
CA ILE A 145 12.17 1.77 0.15
C ILE A 145 11.56 0.53 -0.53
N VAL A 146 11.68 -0.64 0.12
CA VAL A 146 11.09 -1.90 -0.36
C VAL A 146 9.57 -1.79 -0.33
N VAL A 147 9.00 -1.38 0.81
CA VAL A 147 7.54 -1.20 0.96
C VAL A 147 7.06 -0.06 0.05
N ALA A 148 7.88 0.97 -0.18
CA ALA A 148 7.55 2.04 -1.13
C ALA A 148 7.43 1.51 -2.58
N SER A 149 8.33 0.62 -3.00
CA SER A 149 8.25 -0.04 -4.30
C SER A 149 7.00 -0.93 -4.43
N GLU A 150 6.72 -1.72 -3.39
CA GLU A 150 5.49 -2.52 -3.32
C GLU A 150 4.25 -1.61 -3.42
N ALA A 151 4.25 -0.46 -2.76
CA ALA A 151 3.14 0.48 -2.77
C ALA A 151 2.90 1.08 -4.17
N LEU A 152 3.95 1.50 -4.89
CA LEU A 152 3.82 1.98 -6.27
C LEU A 152 3.36 0.85 -7.21
N THR A 153 3.87 -0.35 -7.02
CA THR A 153 3.42 -1.55 -7.74
C THR A 153 1.92 -1.78 -7.55
N MET A 154 1.44 -1.73 -6.29
CA MET A 154 0.03 -1.85 -5.97
C MET A 154 -0.79 -0.73 -6.63
N CYS A 155 -0.31 0.51 -6.60
CA CYS A 155 -0.98 1.64 -7.26
C CYS A 155 -1.12 1.42 -8.77
N ALA A 156 -0.02 1.06 -9.45
CA ALA A 156 0.01 0.89 -10.90
C ALA A 156 -0.82 -0.32 -11.35
N ALA A 157 -0.64 -1.49 -10.72
CA ALA A 157 -1.32 -2.73 -11.12
C ALA A 157 -2.81 -2.77 -10.73
N SER A 158 -3.22 -1.98 -9.74
CA SER A 158 -4.62 -1.95 -9.26
C SER A 158 -5.45 -0.80 -9.82
N TYR A 159 -4.81 0.11 -10.56
CA TYR A 159 -5.46 1.29 -11.14
C TYR A 159 -6.68 0.89 -11.97
N ASN A 160 -7.83 1.51 -11.73
CA ASN A 160 -9.08 1.19 -12.38
C ASN A 160 -10.06 2.37 -12.29
N TYR A 161 -11.30 2.17 -12.74
CA TYR A 161 -12.36 3.19 -12.78
C TYR A 161 -12.57 4.02 -11.50
N LEU A 162 -12.12 3.56 -10.33
CA LEU A 162 -12.23 4.31 -9.08
C LEU A 162 -11.44 5.62 -9.09
N HIS A 163 -10.42 5.77 -9.94
CA HIS A 163 -9.74 7.06 -10.12
C HIS A 163 -10.72 8.17 -10.51
N GLU A 164 -11.74 7.83 -11.31
CA GLU A 164 -12.74 8.79 -11.78
C GLU A 164 -13.60 9.34 -10.63
N VAL A 165 -13.79 8.56 -9.56
CA VAL A 165 -14.54 9.01 -8.39
C VAL A 165 -13.82 10.21 -7.77
N ILE A 166 -12.49 10.11 -7.61
CA ILE A 166 -11.67 11.20 -7.09
C ILE A 166 -11.55 12.35 -8.10
N ASP A 167 -11.34 12.05 -9.39
CA ASP A 167 -11.22 13.07 -10.44
C ASP A 167 -12.48 13.94 -10.57
N LYS A 168 -13.66 13.33 -10.38
CA LYS A 168 -14.97 13.97 -10.54
C LYS A 168 -15.53 14.52 -9.23
N LEU A 169 -14.89 14.25 -8.09
CA LEU A 169 -15.30 14.81 -6.80
C LEU A 169 -15.20 16.33 -6.86
N LYS A 170 -16.36 16.98 -6.99
CA LYS A 170 -16.45 18.43 -6.86
C LYS A 170 -16.46 18.77 -5.37
N PRO A 171 -15.65 19.73 -4.91
CA PRO A 171 -15.78 20.20 -3.55
C PRO A 171 -17.24 20.64 -3.30
N PRO A 172 -17.81 20.31 -2.14
CA PRO A 172 -19.20 20.66 -1.85
C PRO A 172 -19.38 22.18 -1.94
N LYS A 173 -20.45 22.62 -2.62
CA LYS A 173 -20.76 24.05 -2.79
C LYS A 173 -21.14 24.75 -1.48
N SER A 174 -21.57 23.97 -0.48
CA SER A 174 -21.79 24.40 0.89
C SER A 174 -20.65 23.92 1.77
N GLY A 175 -20.34 24.64 2.85
CA GLY A 175 -19.34 24.21 3.82
C GLY A 175 -19.57 22.77 4.27
N SER A 176 -18.54 21.94 4.17
CA SER A 176 -18.57 20.57 4.67
C SER A 176 -18.70 20.59 6.19
N LYS A 177 -19.52 19.71 6.75
CA LYS A 177 -19.45 19.40 8.18
C LYS A 177 -18.08 18.79 8.48
N SER A 178 -17.53 19.08 9.67
CA SER A 178 -16.31 18.39 10.11
C SER A 178 -16.57 16.88 10.23
N ALA A 179 -15.54 16.06 10.11
CA ALA A 179 -15.66 14.60 10.31
C ALA A 179 -16.31 14.29 11.68
N LEU A 180 -15.95 15.03 12.73
CA LEU A 180 -16.55 14.89 14.05
C LEU A 180 -18.05 15.20 14.06
N THR A 181 -18.47 16.26 13.38
CA THR A 181 -19.89 16.61 13.23
C THR A 181 -20.63 15.54 12.46
N ILE A 182 -20.04 14.98 11.40
CA ILE A 182 -20.63 13.86 10.64
C ILE A 182 -20.81 12.63 11.55
N PHE A 183 -19.81 12.27 12.35
CA PHE A 183 -19.93 11.17 13.31
C PHE A 183 -21.00 11.42 14.38
N GLN A 184 -21.11 12.66 14.88
CA GLN A 184 -22.16 13.05 15.84
C GLN A 184 -23.56 12.96 15.23
N ASP A 185 -23.72 13.41 13.98
CA ASP A 185 -24.98 13.32 13.25
C ASP A 185 -25.37 11.86 13.01
N LEU A 186 -24.44 11.03 12.52
CA LEU A 186 -24.66 9.60 12.32
C LEU A 186 -25.07 8.90 13.61
N ARG A 187 -24.37 9.20 14.72
CA ARG A 187 -24.70 8.66 16.06
C ARG A 187 -26.09 9.08 16.54
N SER A 188 -26.55 10.27 16.16
CA SER A 188 -27.83 10.83 16.58
C SER A 188 -28.97 10.53 15.59
N ASP A 189 -28.67 9.87 14.46
CA ASP A 189 -29.65 9.55 13.43
C ASP A 189 -30.40 8.26 13.77
N HIS A 190 -31.57 8.41 14.39
CA HIS A 190 -32.45 7.30 14.75
C HIS A 190 -32.98 6.47 13.55
N ARG A 191 -32.72 6.88 12.31
CA ARG A 191 -33.04 6.11 11.09
C ARG A 191 -31.95 5.10 10.74
N LEU A 192 -30.76 5.25 11.29
CA LEU A 192 -29.64 4.33 11.15
C LEU A 192 -29.54 3.50 12.42
N PRO A 193 -30.13 2.28 12.47
CA PRO A 193 -30.12 1.43 13.66
C PRO A 193 -28.75 0.77 13.91
N LEU A 194 -27.66 1.41 13.48
CA LEU A 194 -26.29 0.93 13.60
C LEU A 194 -25.77 0.97 15.04
N PHE A 195 -26.33 1.83 15.91
CA PHE A 195 -25.75 2.08 17.23
C PHE A 195 -26.62 1.62 18.41
N ASP A 196 -27.66 0.82 18.15
CA ASP A 196 -28.55 0.30 19.21
C ASP A 196 -27.94 -0.90 19.99
N GLY A 197 -26.70 -1.30 19.66
CA GLY A 197 -25.98 -2.36 20.38
C GLY A 197 -24.45 -2.20 20.30
N PRO A 198 -23.69 -2.73 21.27
CA PRO A 198 -22.23 -2.68 21.24
C PRO A 198 -21.67 -3.58 20.12
N GLY A 199 -20.81 -3.02 19.27
CA GLY A 199 -20.03 -3.77 18.27
C GLY A 199 -20.40 -3.52 16.79
N VAL A 200 -21.21 -2.49 16.51
CA VAL A 200 -21.47 -1.95 15.16
C VAL A 200 -21.12 -0.47 15.09
#